data_AF-A0A3N5ZQG8-F1
#
_entry.id   AF-A0A3N5ZQG8-F1
#
_cell.length_a   1.000
_cell.length_b   1.000
_cell.length_c   1.000
_cell.angle_alpha   90.00
_cell.angle_beta   90.00
_cell.angle_gamma   90.00
#
_symmetry.space_group_name_H-M   'P 1'
#
loop_
_entity.id
_entity.type
_entity.pdbx_description
1 polymer ?
#
loop_
_entity_poly.entity_id
_entity_poly.type
_entity_poly.pdbx_seq_one_letter_code
_entity_poly.pdbx_strand_id
1 'polypeptide(L)'
;MKRSIQTTKIVEEVIRQKPKARWLFLTLTVKNVFDGEMLDESLKAMAQGFNRLMKYKKVAQNMIGFMRSTEVTVNKKDGSYNQHMHVLLCVEKTYFKNSNNYLSQEDWTS
;
A
#
# COMPACT_ATOMS: atom_id res chain seq x y z
N MET A 1 -15.75 1.55 -14.39
CA MET A 1 -14.84 1.62 -15.57
C MET A 1 -14.10 2.96 -15.75
N LYS A 2 -14.58 4.14 -15.31
CA LYS A 2 -13.80 5.39 -15.49
C LYS A 2 -12.43 5.39 -14.77
N ARG A 3 -12.37 4.84 -13.54
CA ARG A 3 -11.14 4.78 -12.75
C ARG A 3 -10.10 3.79 -13.30
N SER A 4 -10.52 2.66 -13.85
CA SER A 4 -9.61 1.65 -14.40
C SER A 4 -8.85 2.18 -15.63
N ILE A 5 -9.52 2.91 -16.53
CA ILE A 5 -8.87 3.49 -17.71
C ILE A 5 -7.81 4.52 -17.31
N GLN A 6 -8.10 5.35 -16.30
CA GLN A 6 -7.13 6.34 -15.81
C GLN A 6 -5.92 5.66 -15.16
N THR A 7 -6.15 4.62 -14.35
CA THR A 7 -5.06 3.81 -13.78
C THR A 7 -4.17 3.22 -14.87
N THR A 8 -4.76 2.62 -15.91
CA THR A 8 -3.99 2.06 -17.04
C THR A 8 -3.11 3.13 -17.69
N LYS A 9 -3.67 4.30 -18.01
CA LYS A 9 -2.90 5.41 -18.62
C LYS A 9 -1.74 5.88 -17.74
N ILE A 10 -1.96 5.96 -16.42
CA ILE A 10 -0.90 6.35 -15.47
C ILE A 10 0.21 5.28 -15.46
N VAL A 11 -0.16 3.99 -15.39
CA VAL A 11 0.80 2.88 -15.39
C VAL A 11 1.58 2.82 -16.70
N GLU A 12 0.92 2.96 -17.84
CA GLU A 12 1.55 3.05 -19.17
C GLU A 12 2.58 4.19 -19.22
N GLU A 13 2.21 5.36 -18.72
CA GLU A 13 3.09 6.52 -18.70
C GLU A 13 4.29 6.33 -17.77
N VAL A 14 4.11 5.68 -16.62
CA VAL A 14 5.21 5.30 -15.72
C VAL A 14 6.14 4.30 -16.41
N ILE A 15 5.61 3.29 -17.11
CA ILE A 15 6.43 2.33 -17.86
C ILE A 15 7.22 3.05 -18.96
N ARG A 16 6.60 4.01 -19.65
CA ARG A 16 7.25 4.82 -20.69
C ARG A 16 8.39 5.69 -20.13
N GLN A 17 8.15 6.41 -19.04
CA GLN A 17 9.14 7.32 -18.44
C GLN A 17 10.21 6.60 -17.59
N LYS A 18 9.84 5.51 -16.93
CA LYS A 18 10.67 4.76 -15.97
C LYS A 18 10.65 3.26 -16.32
N PRO A 19 11.17 2.84 -17.50
CA PRO A 19 11.06 1.46 -17.97
C PRO A 19 11.79 0.42 -17.12
N LYS A 20 12.68 0.86 -16.24
CA LYS A 20 13.41 -0.02 -15.31
C LYS A 20 12.77 -0.09 -13.92
N ALA A 21 11.70 0.68 -13.67
CA ALA A 21 10.96 0.61 -12.41
C ALA A 21 10.46 -0.81 -12.15
N ARG A 22 10.28 -1.14 -10.88
CA ARG A 22 9.76 -2.43 -10.45
C ARG A 22 8.51 -2.21 -9.64
N TRP A 23 7.62 -3.20 -9.69
CA TRP A 23 6.34 -3.14 -9.01
C TRP A 23 6.32 -4.14 -7.86
N LEU A 24 5.82 -3.70 -6.71
CA LEU A 24 5.57 -4.53 -5.54
C LEU A 24 4.09 -4.47 -5.20
N PHE A 25 3.53 -5.60 -4.81
CA PHE A 25 2.20 -5.65 -4.23
C PHE A 25 2.30 -5.82 -2.73
N LEU A 26 1.78 -4.84 -1.99
CA LEU A 26 1.82 -4.78 -0.54
C LEU A 26 0.39 -4.76 0.00
N THR A 27 0.08 -5.71 0.89
CA THR A 27 -1.17 -5.73 1.65
C THR A 27 -0.89 -5.32 3.09
N LEU A 28 -1.58 -4.28 3.56
CA LEU A 28 -1.52 -3.81 4.94
C LEU A 28 -2.86 -4.07 5.61
N THR A 29 -2.85 -4.77 6.73
CA THR A 29 -4.07 -5.10 7.48
C THR A 29 -3.88 -4.73 8.95
N VAL A 30 -4.99 -4.57 9.65
CA VAL A 30 -5.04 -4.31 11.09
C VAL A 30 -6.01 -5.31 11.72
N LYS A 31 -6.07 -5.34 13.06
CA LYS A 31 -7.04 -6.17 13.77
C LYS A 31 -8.46 -5.81 13.34
N ASN A 32 -9.29 -6.84 13.22
CA ASN A 32 -10.70 -6.66 12.93
C ASN A 32 -11.38 -5.81 14.02
N VAL A 33 -12.44 -5.11 13.63
CA VAL A 33 -13.30 -4.31 14.52
C VAL A 33 -14.74 -4.78 14.42
N PHE A 34 -15.57 -4.47 15.41
CA PHE A 34 -16.90 -5.07 15.55
C PHE A 34 -18.06 -4.10 15.32
N ASP A 35 -17.80 -2.80 15.30
CA ASP A 35 -18.82 -1.77 15.06
C ASP A 35 -18.35 -0.67 14.11
N GLY A 36 -19.30 0.16 13.68
CA GLY A 36 -19.07 1.20 12.69
C GLY A 36 -18.23 2.37 13.20
N GLU A 37 -18.27 2.69 14.50
CA GLU A 37 -17.48 3.77 15.09
C GLU A 37 -16.00 3.36 15.13
N MET A 38 -15.71 2.16 15.63
CA MET A 38 -14.37 1.57 15.61
C MET A 38 -13.84 1.41 14.18
N LEU A 39 -14.71 1.10 13.21
CA LEU A 39 -14.32 1.01 11.80
C LEU A 39 -13.90 2.38 11.24
N ASP A 40 -14.69 3.43 11.48
CA ASP A 40 -14.34 4.78 11.05
C ASP A 40 -13.03 5.27 11.68
N GLU A 41 -12.85 5.06 12.99
CA GLU A 41 -11.61 5.37 13.69
C GLU A 41 -10.42 4.58 13.12
N SER A 42 -10.60 3.28 12.87
CA SER A 42 -9.55 2.44 12.33
C SER A 42 -9.15 2.88 10.91
N LEU A 43 -10.12 3.19 10.04
CA LEU A 43 -9.85 3.68 8.68
C LEU A 43 -9.08 5.01 8.69
N LYS A 44 -9.44 5.95 9.59
CA LYS A 44 -8.71 7.21 9.80
C LYS A 44 -7.28 6.93 10.25
N ALA A 45 -7.09 6.06 11.25
CA ALA A 45 -5.78 5.68 11.77
C ALA A 45 -4.92 5.02 10.68
N MET A 46 -5.49 4.12 9.88
CA MET A 46 -4.80 3.49 8.75
C MET A 46 -4.36 4.52 7.71
N ALA A 47 -5.23 5.47 7.33
CA ALA A 47 -4.87 6.50 6.36
C ALA A 47 -3.73 7.40 6.86
N GLN A 48 -3.77 7.79 8.14
CA GLN A 48 -2.70 8.56 8.78
C GLN A 48 -1.39 7.75 8.87
N GLY A 49 -1.49 6.48 9.29
CA GLY A 49 -0.35 5.56 9.39
C GLY A 49 0.32 5.34 8.04
N PHE A 50 -0.48 5.11 6.99
CA PHE A 50 0.02 4.97 5.63
C PHE A 50 0.75 6.22 5.13
N ASN A 51 0.21 7.42 5.38
CA ASN A 51 0.89 8.68 5.04
C ASN A 51 2.25 8.82 5.76
N ARG A 52 2.34 8.41 7.03
CA ARG A 52 3.63 8.39 7.74
C ARG A 52 4.59 7.35 7.16
N LEU A 53 4.09 6.14 6.85
CA LEU A 53 4.89 5.06 6.26
C LEU A 53 5.52 5.50 4.93
N MET A 54 4.76 6.15 4.05
CA MET A 54 5.28 6.62 2.75
C MET A 54 6.32 7.74 2.88
N LYS A 55 6.35 8.45 4.03
CA LYS A 55 7.35 9.48 4.36
C LYS A 55 8.55 8.93 5.12
N TYR A 56 8.48 7.68 5.58
CA TYR A 56 9.58 7.07 6.31
C TYR A 56 10.79 6.89 5.40
N LYS A 57 11.97 7.33 5.86
CA LYS A 57 13.19 7.44 5.03
C LYS A 57 13.53 6.16 4.28
N LYS A 58 13.46 5.01 4.96
CA LYS A 58 13.76 3.69 4.38
C LYS A 58 12.79 3.30 3.25
N VAL A 59 11.53 3.73 3.31
CA VAL A 59 10.51 3.49 2.28
C VAL A 59 10.65 4.51 1.15
N ALA A 60 10.73 5.79 1.50
CA ALA A 60 10.74 6.90 0.55
C ALA A 60 11.96 6.89 -0.38
N GLN A 61 13.13 6.43 0.09
CA GLN A 61 14.39 6.48 -0.67
C GLN A 61 14.35 5.76 -2.03
N ASN A 62 13.54 4.72 -2.18
CA ASN A 62 13.41 3.94 -3.42
C ASN A 62 12.02 4.08 -4.06
N MET A 63 11.14 4.91 -3.50
CA MET A 63 9.76 5.05 -3.95
C MET A 63 9.66 5.99 -5.14
N ILE A 64 9.10 5.53 -6.26
CA ILE A 64 8.69 6.39 -7.39
C ILE A 64 7.27 6.89 -7.15
N GLY A 65 6.39 6.02 -6.68
CA GLY A 65 5.00 6.34 -6.38
C GLY A 65 4.20 5.09 -6.04
N PHE A 66 2.91 5.25 -5.77
CA PHE A 66 2.04 4.13 -5.45
C PHE A 66 0.59 4.41 -5.84
N MET A 67 -0.17 3.34 -5.99
CA MET A 67 -1.64 3.37 -6.01
C MET A 67 -2.15 2.52 -4.85
N ARG A 68 -3.23 2.95 -4.20
CA ARG A 68 -3.83 2.19 -3.10
C ARG A 68 -5.34 2.08 -3.23
N SER A 69 -5.88 0.98 -2.73
CA SER A 69 -7.30 0.79 -2.48
C SER A 69 -7.49 0.33 -1.04
N THR A 70 -8.49 0.87 -0.37
CA THR A 70 -8.92 0.40 0.95
C THR A 70 -10.18 -0.44 0.77
N GLU A 71 -10.17 -1.63 1.34
CA GLU A 71 -11.28 -2.58 1.28
C GLU A 71 -11.69 -2.97 2.70
N VAL A 72 -12.97 -3.26 2.87
CA VAL A 72 -13.55 -3.78 4.12
C VAL A 72 -14.29 -5.06 3.79
N THR A 73 -13.84 -6.19 4.34
CA THR A 73 -14.51 -7.48 4.20
C THR A 73 -15.24 -7.81 5.51
N VAL A 74 -16.49 -8.27 5.42
CA VAL A 74 -17.26 -8.71 6.60
C VAL A 74 -16.98 -10.19 6.87
N ASN A 75 -16.51 -10.50 8.08
CA ASN A 75 -16.36 -11.87 8.55
C ASN A 75 -17.74 -12.46 8.84
N LYS A 76 -18.11 -13.52 8.11
CA LYS A 76 -19.42 -14.17 8.26
C LYS A 76 -19.59 -14.96 9.57
N LYS A 77 -18.51 -15.24 10.30
CA LYS A 77 -18.55 -16.03 11.55
C LYS A 77 -18.93 -15.19 12.76
N ASP A 78 -18.37 -14.00 12.89
CA ASP A 78 -18.50 -13.14 14.07
C ASP A 78 -18.99 -11.72 13.73
N GLY A 79 -19.27 -11.43 12.46
CA GLY A 79 -19.74 -10.13 12.00
C GLY A 79 -18.67 -9.04 11.99
N SER A 80 -17.42 -9.36 12.33
CA SER A 80 -16.34 -8.36 12.38
C SER A 80 -15.96 -7.84 11.00
N TYR A 81 -15.49 -6.60 10.96
CA TYR A 81 -14.95 -5.96 9.77
C TYR A 81 -13.44 -6.20 9.70
N ASN A 82 -12.96 -6.68 8.56
CA ASN A 82 -11.54 -6.72 8.22
C ASN A 82 -11.22 -5.62 7.21
N GLN A 83 -10.72 -4.50 7.73
CA GLN A 83 -10.25 -3.36 6.97
C GLN A 83 -8.78 -3.54 6.61
N HIS A 84 -8.46 -3.43 5.32
CA HIS A 84 -7.11 -3.60 4.80
C HIS A 84 -6.88 -2.70 3.58
N MET A 85 -5.61 -2.52 3.24
CA MET A 85 -5.18 -1.76 2.07
C MET A 85 -4.40 -2.66 1.12
N HIS A 86 -4.77 -2.62 -0.15
CA HIS A 86 -3.95 -3.12 -1.25
C HIS A 86 -3.20 -1.96 -1.86
N VAL A 87 -1.87 -2.09 -1.92
CA VAL A 87 -0.98 -1.04 -2.38
C VAL A 87 -0.09 -1.59 -3.50
N LEU A 88 -0.21 -1.00 -4.68
CA LEU A 88 0.70 -1.24 -5.79
C LEU A 88 1.80 -0.19 -5.72
N LEU A 89 2.99 -0.58 -5.26
CA LEU A 89 4.16 0.28 -5.16
C LEU A 89 4.96 0.25 -6.46
N CYS A 90 5.40 1.42 -6.91
CA CYS A 90 6.38 1.57 -7.98
C CYS A 90 7.70 2.01 -7.34
N VAL A 91 8.75 1.20 -7.50
CA VAL A 91 10.05 1.44 -6.90
C VAL A 91 11.15 1.52 -7.94
N GLU A 92 12.21 2.25 -7.62
CA GLU A 92 13.43 2.27 -8.43
C GLU A 92 14.05 0.87 -8.50
N LYS A 93 14.69 0.54 -9.64
CA LYS A 93 15.33 -0.79 -9.85
C LYS A 93 16.36 -1.14 -8.76
N THR A 94 16.89 -0.14 -8.08
CA THR A 94 17.88 -0.24 -7.01
C THR A 94 17.33 -0.88 -5.74
N TYR A 95 16.00 -0.91 -5.57
CA TYR A 95 15.34 -1.54 -4.43
C TYR A 95 15.86 -2.95 -4.14
N PHE A 96 16.11 -3.75 -5.19
CA PHE A 96 16.54 -5.15 -5.05
C PHE A 96 18.07 -5.36 -5.10
N LYS A 97 18.88 -4.29 -5.06
CA LYS A 97 20.33 -4.43 -5.27
C LYS A 97 21.11 -4.80 -4.02
N ASN A 98 20.73 -4.28 -2.85
CA ASN A 98 21.46 -4.51 -1.60
C ASN A 98 20.57 -4.29 -0.37
N SER A 99 21.07 -4.70 0.78
CA SER A 99 20.38 -4.60 2.09
C SER A 99 20.09 -3.17 2.54
N ASN A 100 20.84 -2.17 2.05
CA ASN A 100 20.56 -0.77 2.36
C ASN A 100 19.28 -0.24 1.68
N ASN A 101 18.91 -0.86 0.54
CA ASN A 101 17.76 -0.45 -0.26
C ASN A 101 16.54 -1.35 -0.05
N TYR A 102 16.77 -2.65 0.05
CA TYR A 102 15.72 -3.65 0.16
C TYR A 102 15.11 -3.65 1.56
N LEU A 103 13.78 -3.65 1.65
CA LEU A 103 13.06 -3.86 2.90
C LEU A 103 12.58 -5.31 2.96
N SER A 104 13.09 -6.04 3.95
CA SER A 104 12.64 -7.37 4.29
C SER A 104 11.25 -7.34 4.92
N GLN A 105 10.60 -8.51 5.05
CA GLN A 105 9.33 -8.59 5.79
C GLN A 105 9.48 -8.04 7.21
N GLU A 106 10.59 -8.36 7.89
CA GLU A 106 10.90 -7.84 9.22
C GLU A 106 10.94 -6.32 9.24
N ASP A 107 11.65 -5.68 8.28
CA ASP A 107 11.68 -4.22 8.16
C ASP A 107 10.28 -3.60 7.98
N TRP A 108 9.36 -4.30 7.31
CA TRP A 108 7.98 -3.85 7.10
C TRP A 108 7.07 -4.01 8.32
N THR A 109 7.41 -4.94 9.23
CA THR A 109 6.60 -5.26 10.43
C THR A 109 7.20 -4.72 11.74
N SER A 110 8.38 -4.10 11.67
CA SER A 110 9.12 -3.53 12.81
C SER A 110 8.48 -2.26 13.39
#